data_AF-A0A6G0YAK7-F1
#
_entry.id   AF-A0A6G0YAK7-F1
#
_cell.length_a   1.000
_cell.length_b   1.000
_cell.length_c   1.000
_cell.angle_alpha   90.00
_cell.angle_beta   90.00
_cell.angle_gamma   90.00
#
_symmetry.space_group_name_H-M   'P 1'
#
loop_
_entity.id
_entity.type
_entity.pdbx_description
1 polymer ?
#
loop_
_entity_poly.entity_id
_entity_poly.type
_entity_poly.pdbx_seq_one_letter_code
_entity_poly.pdbx_strand_id
1 'polypeptide(L)' 'MPKEIANYLNLPDPQAYSGHSFRRTSATLLADFGGDITTLKRHGDWKSSQIAEGYIEDSIKKKKYLTR' A
#
# COMPACT_ATOMS: atom_id res chain seq x y z
N MET A 1 12.93 -8.53 10.32
CA MET A 1 13.19 -7.38 9.42
C MET A 1 12.25 -6.18 9.65
N PRO A 2 10.91 -6.22 9.44
CA PRO A 2 10.10 -4.99 9.49
C PRO A 2 10.03 -4.37 10.90
N LYS A 3 9.83 -5.21 11.93
CA LYS A 3 9.93 -4.81 13.34
C LYS A 3 11.28 -4.23 13.72
N GLU A 4 12.38 -4.81 13.24
CA GLU A 4 13.74 -4.34 13.56
C GLU A 4 13.99 -2.94 12.96
N ILE A 5 13.50 -2.71 11.74
CA ILE A 5 13.52 -1.39 11.11
C ILE A 5 12.67 -0.40 11.92
N ALA A 6 11.46 -0.80 12.34
CA ALA A 6 10.59 0.05 13.16
C ALA A 6 11.23 0.40 14.53
N ASN A 7 11.90 -0.57 15.17
CA ASN A 7 12.68 -0.34 16.38
C ASN A 7 13.83 0.65 16.14
N TYR A 8 14.61 0.44 15.07
CA TYR A 8 15.73 1.31 14.72
C TYR A 8 15.29 2.76 14.47
N LEU A 9 14.12 2.93 13.83
CA LEU A 9 13.53 4.24 13.54
C LEU A 9 12.73 4.84 14.72
N ASN A 10 12.67 4.15 15.88
CA ASN A 10 11.87 4.54 17.04
C ASN A 10 10.38 4.78 16.71
N LEU A 11 9.79 3.95 15.84
CA LEU A 11 8.37 4.03 15.51
C LEU A 11 7.51 3.44 16.65
N PRO A 12 6.29 3.98 16.87
CA PRO A 12 5.35 3.42 17.84
C PRO A 12 4.89 2.03 17.40
N ASP A 13 4.67 1.15 18.38
CA ASP A 13 4.26 -0.25 18.19
C ASP A 13 5.04 -1.04 17.10
N PRO A 14 6.35 -1.28 17.30
CA PRO A 14 7.16 -2.03 16.34
C PRO A 14 6.64 -3.44 16.01
N GLN A 15 5.81 -4.02 16.88
CA GLN A 15 5.25 -5.36 16.70
C GLN A 15 4.16 -5.40 15.63
N ALA A 16 3.49 -4.27 15.37
CA ALA A 16 2.51 -4.16 14.30
C ALA A 16 3.13 -4.17 12.90
N TYR A 17 4.44 -3.94 12.77
CA TYR A 17 5.13 -3.93 11.49
C TYR A 17 5.52 -5.35 11.09
N SER A 18 4.82 -5.86 10.08
CA SER A 18 5.05 -7.18 9.49
C SER A 18 5.42 -7.05 8.01
N GLY A 19 5.76 -8.17 7.36
CA GLY A 19 5.99 -8.18 5.92
C GLY A 19 4.76 -7.70 5.13
N HIS A 20 3.56 -7.88 5.70
CA HIS A 20 2.32 -7.36 5.13
C HIS A 20 2.31 -5.83 5.04
N SER A 21 2.92 -5.13 5.99
CA SER A 21 3.02 -3.67 5.99
C SER A 21 3.79 -3.18 4.76
N PHE A 22 4.92 -3.81 4.41
CA PHE A 22 5.67 -3.47 3.19
C PHE A 22 4.87 -3.74 1.92
N ARG A 23 4.19 -4.88 1.83
CA ARG A 23 3.35 -5.21 0.66
C ARG A 23 2.24 -4.18 0.47
N ARG A 24 1.56 -3.80 1.55
CA ARG A 24 0.53 -2.76 1.54
C ARG A 24 1.08 -1.41 1.09
N THR A 25 2.16 -0.95 1.71
CA THR A 25 2.78 0.34 1.37
C THR A 25 3.22 0.38 -0.10
N SER A 26 3.81 -0.70 -0.60
CA SER A 26 4.23 -0.80 -2.00
C SER A 26 3.03 -0.68 -2.97
N ALA A 27 1.94 -1.41 -2.71
CA ALA A 27 0.72 -1.32 -3.52
C ALA A 27 0.06 0.07 -3.45
N THR A 28 0.00 0.68 -2.26
CA THR A 28 -0.52 2.04 -2.10
C THR A 28 0.29 3.05 -2.91
N LEU A 29 1.63 3.01 -2.82
CA LEU A 29 2.50 3.92 -3.59
C LEU A 29 2.29 3.72 -5.09
N LEU A 30 2.22 2.47 -5.55
CA LEU A 30 2.00 2.16 -6.96
C LEU A 30 0.67 2.74 -7.47
N ALA A 31 -0.41 2.63 -6.69
CA ALA A 31 -1.71 3.22 -7.03
C ALA A 31 -1.69 4.77 -6.95
N ASP A 32 -1.00 5.36 -5.98
CA ASP A 32 -0.84 6.81 -5.85
C ASP A 32 -0.11 7.40 -7.06
N PHE A 33 0.92 6.69 -7.56
CA PHE A 33 1.69 7.03 -8.76
C PHE A 33 1.00 6.67 -10.10
N GLY A 34 -0.26 6.22 -10.06
CA GLY A 34 -1.06 6.01 -11.27
C GLY A 34 -0.97 4.61 -11.88
N GLY A 35 -0.52 3.62 -11.12
CA GLY A 35 -0.60 2.21 -11.53
C GLY A 35 -2.05 1.79 -11.78
N ASP A 36 -2.28 1.11 -12.91
CA ASP A 36 -3.58 0.58 -13.29
C ASP A 36 -3.88 -0.78 -12.65
N ILE A 37 -5.10 -1.29 -12.87
CA ILE A 37 -5.58 -2.53 -12.27
C ILE A 37 -4.70 -3.75 -12.63
N THR A 38 -4.23 -3.85 -13.87
CA THR A 38 -3.40 -4.96 -14.34
C THR A 38 -2.02 -4.91 -13.69
N THR A 39 -1.45 -3.71 -13.57
CA THR A 39 -0.18 -3.45 -12.92
C THR A 39 -0.24 -3.78 -11.43
N LEU A 40 -1.31 -3.38 -10.74
CA LEU A 40 -1.53 -3.70 -9.33
C LEU A 40 -1.73 -5.21 -9.10
N LYS A 41 -2.54 -5.88 -9.93
CA LYS A 41 -2.74 -7.33 -9.85
C LYS A 41 -1.44 -8.09 -10.03
N ARG A 42 -0.63 -7.72 -11.01
CA ARG A 42 0.70 -8.31 -11.24
C ARG A 42 1.66 -8.02 -10.09
N HIS A 43 1.65 -6.81 -9.54
CA HIS A 43 2.52 -6.41 -8.44
C HIS A 43 2.19 -7.14 -7.13
N GLY A 44 0.90 -7.27 -6.82
CA GLY A 44 0.42 -7.92 -5.60
C GLY A 44 0.19 -9.43 -5.71
N ASP A 45 0.43 -10.02 -6.89
CA ASP A 45 0.10 -11.41 -7.25
C ASP A 45 -1.37 -11.77 -6.95
N TRP A 46 -2.29 -10.86 -7.29
CA TRP A 46 -3.72 -11.02 -7.02
C TRP A 46 -4.46 -11.62 -8.21
N LYS A 47 -5.09 -12.78 -7.98
CA LYS A 47 -5.97 -13.44 -8.97
C LYS A 47 -7.25 -12.64 -9.21
N SER A 48 -7.90 -12.19 -8.14
CA SER A 48 -9.08 -11.33 -8.19
C SER A 48 -8.70 -9.84 -8.23
N SER A 49 -9.49 -9.02 -8.91
CA SER A 49 -9.31 -7.56 -8.93
C SER A 49 -9.76 -6.89 -7.63
N GLN A 50 -10.59 -7.54 -6.81
CA GLN A 50 -11.22 -6.92 -5.64
C GLN A 50 -10.21 -6.27 -4.67
N ILE A 51 -9.08 -6.93 -4.40
CA ILE A 51 -8.05 -6.37 -3.52
C ILE A 51 -7.30 -5.20 -4.18
N ALA A 52 -7.04 -5.30 -5.49
CA ALA A 52 -6.35 -4.26 -6.27
C ALA A 52 -7.21 -3.00 -6.44
N GLU A 53 -8.52 -3.17 -6.64
CA GLU A 53 -9.51 -2.09 -6.74
C GLU A 53 -9.50 -1.21 -5.50
N GLY A 54 -9.44 -1.80 -4.30
CA GLY A 54 -9.37 -1.03 -3.04
C GLY A 54 -8.21 -0.03 -3.01
N TYR A 55 -7.02 -0.41 -3.47
CA TYR A 55 -5.87 0.52 -3.52
C TYR A 55 -6.08 1.68 -4.50
N ILE A 56 -6.71 1.41 -5.65
CA ILE A 56 -7.00 2.44 -6.67
C ILE A 56 -8.06 3.41 -6.13
N GLU A 57 -9.12 2.89 -5.53
CA GLU A 57 -10.15 3.72 -4.92
C GLU A 57 -9.60 4.63 -3.83
N ASP A 58 -8.75 4.10 -2.95
CA ASP A 58 -8.14 4.88 -1.86
C ASP A 58 -7.23 6.00 -2.42
N SER A 59 -6.46 5.71 -3.47
CA SER A 59 -5.66 6.72 -4.20
C SER A 59 -6.53 7.84 -4.80
N ILE A 60 -7.65 7.48 -5.44
CA ILE A 60 -8.60 8.46 -6.01
C ILE A 60 -9.24 9.31 -4.91
N LYS A 61 -9.72 8.68 -3.83
CA LYS A 61 -10.32 9.38 -2.68
C LYS A 61 -9.31 10.39 -2.11
N LYS A 62 -8.06 9.97 -1.87
CA LYS A 62 -6.98 10.82 -1.38
C LYS A 62 -6.71 12.02 -2.30
N LYS A 63 -6.59 11.80 -3.62
CA LYS A 63 -6.40 12.89 -4.59
C LYS A 63 -7.53 13.92 -4.55
N LYS A 64 -8.79 13.45 -4.41
CA LYS A 64 -9.97 14.33 -4.30
C LYS A 64 -9.96 15.20 -3.04
N TYR A 65 -9.38 14.74 -1.93
CA TYR A 65 -9.21 15.57 -0.73
C TYR A 65 -8.12 16.63 -0.88
N LEU A 66 -7.07 16.36 -1.67
CA LEU A 66 -5.93 17.27 -1.86
C LEU A 66 -6.21 18.41 -2.87
N THR A 67 -7.22 18.26 -3.73
CA THR A 67 -7.60 19.25 -4.75
C THR A 67 -8.84 20.08 -4.37
N ARG A 68 -9.27 20.03 -3.10
CA ARG A 68 -10.35 20.85 -2.54
C ARG A 68 -9.78 21.99 -1.71
#